data_AF-A0A7C4R5L0-F1
#
_entry.id   AF-A0A7C4R5L0-F1
#
_cell.length_a   1.000
_cell.length_b   1.000
_cell.length_c   1.000
_cell.angle_alpha   90.00
_cell.angle_beta   90.00
_cell.angle_gamma   90.00
#
_symmetry.space_group_name_H-M   'P 1'
#
loop_
_entity.id
_entity.type
_entity.pdbx_description
1 polymer ?
#
loop_
_entity_poly.entity_id
_entity_poly.type
_entity_poly.pdbx_seq_one_letter_code
_entity_poly.pdbx_strand_id
1 'polypeptide(L)'
;MRKIIDLVREFAIQIVLIVVFFIGLLIFIRFVGLVTTLYTFKILAVRINNNYGFPLWISYLLSLFFVCLFFYSFRFSFSFKKKVRKKGAIILIGSYIFFVVVAAFVERDNAYTTSGKPTKCFASTPSGYEYVPCNWRVHPKFGSEVKPVNQEVVASMWRNKNGDWHVERISPNKDTRFFSPDGIPLVWFYQKPDGSIDFFGQPGMHPQLPEIELTPVTKEVVIRILEKSSQSEPTSTNSVSRTVEPNIGSLKELGELLE
;
A
#
# COMPACT_ATOMS: atom_id res chain seq x y z
N MET A 1 53.42 37.49 44.39
CA MET A 1 52.11 37.08 44.93
C MET A 1 50.95 37.41 43.98
N ARG A 2 50.70 38.69 43.62
CA ARG A 2 49.60 39.08 42.69
C ARG A 2 49.59 38.31 41.35
N LYS A 3 50.73 38.21 40.66
CA LYS A 3 50.85 37.43 39.40
C LYS A 3 50.42 35.96 39.52
N ILE A 4 50.65 35.32 40.67
CA ILE A 4 50.27 33.92 40.89
C ILE A 4 48.74 33.80 41.09
N ILE A 5 48.15 34.76 41.80
CA ILE A 5 46.69 34.80 42.04
C ILE A 5 45.94 35.03 40.72
N ASP A 6 46.42 35.94 39.87
CA ASP A 6 45.81 36.20 38.56
C ASP A 6 45.91 34.97 37.64
N LEU A 7 47.06 34.28 37.63
CA LEU A 7 47.23 33.04 36.86
C LEU A 7 46.25 31.94 37.30
N VAL A 8 46.12 31.72 38.61
CA VAL A 8 45.18 30.73 39.17
C VAL A 8 43.73 31.08 38.82
N ARG A 9 43.38 32.37 38.82
CA ARG A 9 42.04 32.84 38.44
C ARG A 9 41.73 32.52 36.97
N GLU A 10 42.67 32.76 36.06
CA GLU A 10 42.47 32.45 34.64
C GLU A 10 42.29 30.96 34.38
N PHE A 11 43.11 30.11 35.01
CA PHE A 11 42.94 28.65 34.92
C PHE A 11 41.60 28.19 35.49
N ALA A 12 41.16 28.74 36.62
CA ALA A 12 39.87 28.40 37.21
C ALA A 12 38.69 28.78 36.28
N ILE A 13 38.74 29.96 35.65
CA ILE A 13 37.72 30.39 34.68
C ILE A 13 37.67 29.44 33.47
N GLN A 14 38.84 29.06 32.93
CA GLN A 14 38.90 28.12 31.80
C GLN A 14 38.29 26.76 32.16
N ILE A 15 38.60 26.22 33.34
CA ILE A 15 38.03 24.94 33.81
C ILE A 15 36.50 25.05 33.93
N VAL A 16 35.97 26.13 34.50
CA VAL A 16 34.53 26.34 34.62
C VAL A 16 33.85 26.42 33.25
N LEU A 17 34.43 27.13 32.29
CA LEU A 17 33.89 27.22 30.92
C LEU A 17 33.85 25.85 30.24
N ILE A 18 34.91 25.05 30.40
CA ILE A 18 34.97 23.68 29.86
C ILE A 18 33.87 22.82 30.49
N VAL A 19 33.70 22.87 31.81
CA VAL A 19 32.65 22.10 32.52
C VAL A 19 31.26 22.50 32.05
N VAL A 20 30.98 23.80 31.94
CA VAL A 20 29.69 24.32 31.46
C VAL A 20 29.43 23.88 30.01
N PHE A 21 30.45 23.93 29.15
CA PHE A 21 30.36 23.45 27.77
C PHE A 21 29.99 21.97 27.71
N PHE A 22 30.66 21.10 28.49
CA PHE A 22 30.33 19.68 28.53
C PHE A 22 28.94 19.40 29.09
N ILE A 23 28.49 20.14 30.11
CA ILE A 23 27.13 20.03 30.64
C ILE A 23 26.11 20.44 29.56
N GLY A 24 26.35 21.56 28.88
CA GLY A 24 25.51 22.04 27.77
C GLY A 24 25.42 21.02 26.64
N LEU A 25 26.54 20.41 26.25
CA LEU A 25 26.60 19.36 25.24
C LEU A 25 25.80 18.12 25.65
N LEU A 26 25.89 17.69 26.92
CA LEU A 26 25.10 16.55 27.43
C LEU A 26 23.60 16.84 27.42
N ILE A 27 23.19 18.07 27.76
CA ILE A 27 21.78 18.49 27.70
C ILE A 27 21.31 18.53 26.24
N PHE A 28 22.11 19.09 25.33
CA PHE A 28 21.78 19.16 23.91
C PHE A 28 21.62 17.76 23.30
N ILE A 29 22.54 16.83 23.58
CA ILE A 29 22.44 15.43 23.12
C ILE A 29 21.16 14.77 23.65
N ARG A 30 20.79 15.01 24.92
CA ARG A 30 19.54 14.50 25.51
C ARG A 30 18.30 15.08 24.83
N PHE A 31 18.30 16.39 24.55
CA PHE A 31 17.17 17.07 23.94
C PHE A 31 16.99 16.67 22.47
N VAL A 32 18.07 16.71 21.67
CA VAL A 32 18.06 16.24 20.27
C VAL A 32 17.65 14.78 20.19
N GLY A 33 18.13 13.94 21.11
CA GLY A 33 17.71 12.54 21.19
C GLY A 33 16.20 12.39 21.38
N LEU A 34 15.58 13.18 22.27
CA LEU A 34 14.14 13.16 22.51
C LEU A 34 13.33 13.64 21.29
N VAL A 35 13.73 14.74 20.66
CA VAL A 35 13.04 15.26 19.46
C VAL A 35 13.11 14.27 18.30
N THR A 36 14.31 13.74 18.04
CA THR A 36 14.54 12.74 16.98
C THR A 36 13.67 11.50 17.21
N THR A 37 13.45 11.15 18.48
CA THR A 37 12.65 9.98 18.86
C THR A 37 11.17 10.15 18.55
N LEU A 38 10.61 11.31 18.89
CA LEU A 38 9.22 11.62 18.56
C LEU A 38 8.98 11.65 17.05
N TYR A 39 10.01 12.07 16.29
CA TYR A 39 9.97 12.04 14.83
C TYR A 39 10.03 10.61 14.27
N THR A 40 11.00 9.81 14.72
CA THR A 40 11.15 8.40 14.32
C THR A 40 9.92 7.58 14.67
N PHE A 41 9.29 7.84 15.82
CA PHE A 41 8.02 7.23 16.24
C PHE A 41 6.92 7.42 15.19
N LYS A 42 6.71 8.66 14.71
CA LYS A 42 5.69 8.92 13.69
C LYS A 42 6.00 8.20 12.38
N ILE A 43 7.25 8.24 11.93
CA ILE A 43 7.67 7.55 10.70
C ILE A 43 7.45 6.04 10.82
N LEU A 44 7.83 5.46 11.95
CA LEU A 44 7.72 4.03 12.18
C LEU A 44 6.24 3.60 12.21
N ALA A 45 5.37 4.34 12.90
CA ALA A 45 3.93 4.06 12.92
C ALA A 45 3.30 4.15 11.51
N VAL A 46 3.64 5.16 10.72
CA VAL A 46 3.14 5.30 9.35
C VAL A 46 3.64 4.17 8.46
N ARG A 47 4.92 3.77 8.58
CA ARG A 47 5.45 2.62 7.82
C ARG A 47 4.77 1.31 8.20
N ILE A 48 4.49 1.09 9.49
CA ILE A 48 3.77 -0.10 9.96
C ILE A 48 2.35 -0.12 9.38
N ASN A 49 1.63 1.01 9.40
CA ASN A 49 0.30 1.11 8.83
C ASN A 49 0.30 0.86 7.30
N ASN A 50 1.18 1.53 6.57
CA ASN A 50 1.23 1.44 5.11
C ASN A 50 1.67 0.06 4.62
N ASN A 51 2.59 -0.61 5.32
CA ASN A 51 3.12 -1.90 4.87
C ASN A 51 2.26 -3.08 5.31
N TYR A 52 1.58 -3.00 6.46
CA TYR A 52 0.88 -4.14 7.05
C TYR A 52 -0.64 -3.97 7.13
N GLY A 53 -1.16 -2.80 6.74
CA GLY A 53 -2.60 -2.52 6.80
C GLY A 53 -3.16 -2.47 8.23
N PHE A 54 -2.31 -2.45 9.26
CA PHE A 54 -2.78 -2.31 10.63
C PHE A 54 -3.48 -0.96 10.81
N PRO A 55 -4.57 -0.89 11.58
CA PRO A 55 -5.15 0.38 12.01
C PRO A 55 -4.07 1.33 12.56
N LEU A 56 -4.18 2.62 12.23
CA LEU A 56 -3.23 3.66 12.65
C LEU A 56 -2.95 3.61 14.16
N TRP A 57 -3.98 3.42 14.98
CA TRP A 57 -3.84 3.38 16.44
C TRP A 57 -2.98 2.21 16.94
N ILE A 58 -3.12 1.01 16.35
CA ILE A 58 -2.29 -0.17 16.69
C ILE A 58 -0.84 0.10 16.30
N SER A 59 -0.64 0.69 15.13
CA SER A 59 0.70 1.03 14.63
C SER A 59 1.41 2.03 15.55
N TYR A 60 0.68 3.02 16.07
CA TYR A 60 1.19 3.93 17.09
C TYR A 60 1.52 3.21 18.41
N LEU A 61 0.64 2.32 18.88
CA LEU A 61 0.85 1.59 20.13
C LEU A 61 2.10 0.70 20.06
N LEU A 62 2.27 0.00 18.93
CA LEU A 62 3.43 -0.85 18.66
C LEU A 62 4.72 -0.04 18.51
N SER A 63 4.67 1.08 17.78
CA SER A 63 5.82 1.98 17.64
C SER A 63 6.23 2.59 18.97
N LEU A 64 5.28 2.97 19.83
CA LEU A 64 5.56 3.53 21.16
C LEU A 64 6.27 2.50 22.04
N PHE A 65 5.80 1.25 22.01
CA PHE A 65 6.41 0.15 22.75
C PHE A 65 7.90 -0.02 22.39
N PHE A 66 8.24 -0.10 21.10
CA PHE A 66 9.62 -0.24 20.65
C PHE A 66 10.49 0.96 21.03
N VAL A 67 9.96 2.18 20.89
CA VAL A 67 10.66 3.41 21.25
C VAL A 67 10.94 3.45 22.77
N CYS A 68 9.93 3.18 23.60
CA CYS A 68 10.09 3.13 25.05
C CYS A 68 11.12 2.08 25.47
N LEU A 69 11.09 0.91 24.83
CA LEU A 69 12.02 -0.19 25.12
C LEU A 69 13.45 0.16 24.72
N PHE A 70 13.65 0.81 23.56
CA PHE A 70 14.94 1.32 23.15
C PHE A 70 15.48 2.37 24.14
N PHE A 71 14.66 3.34 24.53
CA PHE A 71 15.07 4.40 25.49
C PHE A 71 15.39 3.87 26.87
N TYR A 72 14.57 2.94 27.35
CA TYR A 72 14.80 2.24 28.60
C TYR A 72 16.17 1.55 28.56
N SER A 73 16.42 0.75 27.53
CA SER A 73 17.67 0.00 27.34
C SER A 73 18.89 0.93 27.19
N PHE A 74 18.74 2.00 26.41
CA PHE A 74 19.78 2.99 26.19
C PHE A 74 20.16 3.70 27.50
N ARG A 75 19.19 4.17 28.28
CA ARG A 75 19.43 4.82 29.58
C ARG A 75 20.20 3.92 30.54
N PHE A 76 19.87 2.62 30.59
CA PHE A 76 20.59 1.67 31.46
C PHE A 76 21.99 1.34 30.95
N SER A 77 22.21 1.38 29.63
CA SER A 77 23.52 1.14 29.01
C SER A 77 24.56 2.21 29.36
N PHE A 78 24.13 3.44 29.67
CA PHE A 78 25.01 4.53 30.12
C PHE A 78 25.12 4.67 31.64
N SER A 79 24.62 3.72 32.42
CA SER A 79 24.75 3.76 33.89
C SER A 79 26.19 3.51 34.35
N PHE A 80 26.66 4.29 35.33
CA PHE A 80 27.98 4.12 35.96
C PHE A 80 28.12 2.81 36.73
N LYS A 81 27.00 2.21 37.17
CA LYS A 81 27.01 0.95 37.92
C LYS A 81 27.18 -0.23 36.93
N LYS A 82 28.32 -0.94 36.99
CA LYS A 82 28.64 -2.09 36.10
C LYS A 82 27.49 -3.11 35.98
N LYS A 83 26.83 -3.45 37.09
CA LYS A 83 25.70 -4.40 37.10
C LYS A 83 24.49 -3.89 36.30
N VAL A 84 24.22 -2.59 36.40
CA VAL A 84 23.10 -1.94 35.71
C VAL A 84 23.39 -1.82 34.22
N ARG A 85 24.63 -1.49 33.86
CA ARG A 85 25.10 -1.43 32.48
C ARG A 85 24.98 -2.76 31.74
N LYS A 86 25.38 -3.87 32.37
CA LYS A 86 25.25 -5.21 31.78
C LYS A 86 23.79 -5.55 31.46
N LYS A 87 22.85 -5.23 32.37
CA LYS A 87 21.42 -5.42 32.12
C LYS A 87 20.93 -4.60 30.94
N GLY A 88 21.29 -3.31 30.88
CA GLY A 88 20.94 -2.44 29.76
C GLY A 88 21.43 -2.96 28.40
N ALA A 89 22.70 -3.41 28.35
CA ALA A 89 23.28 -3.97 27.13
C ALA A 89 22.59 -5.26 26.67
N ILE A 90 22.24 -6.16 27.60
CA ILE A 90 21.52 -7.41 27.27
C ILE A 90 20.13 -7.08 26.69
N ILE A 91 19.38 -6.16 27.31
CA ILE A 91 18.05 -5.78 26.81
C ILE A 91 18.18 -5.10 25.43
N LEU A 92 19.16 -4.23 25.24
CA LEU A 92 19.39 -3.56 23.95
C LEU A 92 19.69 -4.57 22.84
N ILE A 93 20.65 -5.47 23.06
CA ILE A 93 21.02 -6.51 22.09
C ILE A 93 19.84 -7.44 21.81
N GLY A 94 19.15 -7.91 22.87
CA GLY A 94 17.97 -8.77 22.73
C GLY A 94 16.85 -8.09 21.93
N SER A 95 16.59 -6.81 22.19
CA SER A 95 15.58 -6.04 21.46
C SER A 95 15.92 -5.86 19.98
N TYR A 96 17.20 -5.66 19.67
CA TYR A 96 17.68 -5.54 18.30
C TYR A 96 17.55 -6.86 17.54
N ILE A 97 17.96 -7.97 18.16
CA ILE A 97 17.79 -9.31 17.57
C ILE A 97 16.31 -9.60 17.35
N PHE A 98 15.45 -9.32 18.33
CA PHE A 98 14.01 -9.49 18.20
C PHE A 98 13.44 -8.67 17.05
N PHE A 99 13.84 -7.40 16.92
CA PHE A 99 13.43 -6.53 15.82
C PHE A 99 13.84 -7.10 14.45
N VAL A 100 15.07 -7.59 14.31
CA VAL A 100 15.56 -8.21 13.07
C VAL A 100 14.77 -9.48 12.73
N VAL A 101 14.49 -10.33 13.71
CA VAL A 101 13.68 -11.54 13.51
C VAL A 101 12.26 -11.19 13.07
N VAL A 102 11.60 -10.26 13.77
CA VAL A 102 10.26 -9.78 13.38
C VAL A 102 10.29 -9.20 11.97
N ALA A 103 11.26 -8.34 11.65
CA ALA A 103 11.39 -7.76 10.31
C ALA A 103 11.57 -8.85 9.24
N ALA A 104 12.39 -9.87 9.48
CA ALA A 104 12.59 -10.98 8.54
C ALA A 104 11.32 -11.83 8.35
N PHE A 105 10.58 -12.11 9.44
CA PHE A 105 9.30 -12.82 9.36
C PHE A 105 8.29 -12.04 8.53
N VAL A 106 8.26 -10.74 8.73
CA VAL A 106 7.31 -9.85 8.10
C VAL A 106 7.65 -9.59 6.63
N GLU A 107 8.93 -9.47 6.29
CA GLU A 107 9.39 -9.31 4.92
C GLU A 107 9.15 -10.55 4.05
N ARG A 108 9.07 -11.74 4.65
CA ARG A 108 8.76 -13.00 3.96
C ARG A 108 7.45 -12.94 3.17
N ASP A 109 6.48 -12.15 3.65
CA ASP A 109 5.17 -12.05 3.04
C ASP A 109 5.00 -10.87 2.07
N ASN A 110 5.95 -9.93 2.03
CA ASN A 110 5.86 -8.75 1.17
C ASN A 110 5.92 -9.11 -0.32
N ALA A 111 4.91 -8.67 -1.08
CA ALA A 111 4.85 -8.82 -2.53
C ALA A 111 5.67 -7.76 -3.30
N TYR A 112 6.15 -6.72 -2.60
CA TYR A 112 6.91 -5.61 -3.16
C TYR A 112 8.19 -5.35 -2.39
N THR A 113 9.24 -4.98 -3.12
CA THR A 113 10.44 -4.37 -2.54
C THR A 113 10.15 -2.93 -2.08
N THR A 114 11.01 -2.39 -1.22
CA THR A 114 11.06 -0.96 -0.88
C THR A 114 11.24 -0.03 -2.08
N SER A 115 11.66 -0.56 -3.24
CA SER A 115 11.80 0.17 -4.51
C SER A 115 10.52 0.16 -5.37
N GLY A 116 9.42 -0.44 -4.88
CA GLY A 116 8.16 -0.58 -5.62
C GLY A 116 8.19 -1.70 -6.67
N LYS A 117 9.31 -2.40 -6.84
CA LYS A 117 9.39 -3.55 -7.74
C LYS A 117 8.72 -4.79 -7.12
N PRO A 118 7.88 -5.52 -7.87
CA PRO A 118 7.25 -6.74 -7.39
C PRO A 118 8.29 -7.85 -7.23
N THR A 119 8.25 -8.53 -6.08
CA THR A 119 9.12 -9.68 -5.76
C THR A 119 8.46 -11.02 -6.09
N LYS A 120 7.13 -11.03 -6.19
CA LYS A 120 6.30 -12.21 -6.44
C LYS A 120 5.60 -12.07 -7.78
N CYS A 121 5.30 -13.21 -8.40
CA CYS A 121 4.49 -13.30 -9.59
C CYS A 121 3.22 -14.09 -9.27
N PHE A 122 2.19 -13.91 -10.08
CA PHE A 122 0.92 -14.58 -9.90
C PHE A 122 0.42 -15.17 -11.22
N ALA A 123 -0.48 -16.14 -11.09
CA ALA A 123 -1.25 -16.69 -12.19
C ALA A 123 -2.73 -16.71 -11.83
N SER A 124 -3.59 -16.53 -12.82
CA SER A 124 -5.04 -16.68 -12.66
C SER A 124 -5.43 -18.15 -12.57
N THR A 125 -6.29 -18.48 -11.62
CA THR A 125 -6.86 -19.82 -11.42
C THR A 125 -8.39 -19.71 -11.36
N PRO A 126 -9.15 -20.81 -11.56
CA PRO A 126 -10.60 -20.77 -11.42
C PRO A 126 -11.08 -20.31 -10.04
N SER A 127 -10.25 -20.49 -9.01
CA SER A 127 -10.50 -20.06 -7.63
C SER A 127 -9.95 -18.65 -7.31
N GLY A 128 -9.44 -17.91 -8.29
CA GLY A 128 -8.93 -16.55 -8.15
C GLY A 128 -7.49 -16.37 -8.65
N TYR A 129 -6.59 -15.99 -7.75
CA TYR A 129 -5.17 -15.80 -8.08
C TYR A 129 -4.29 -16.57 -7.12
N GLU A 130 -3.20 -17.14 -7.64
CA GLU A 130 -2.22 -17.88 -6.87
C GLU A 130 -0.81 -17.30 -7.09
N TYR A 131 0.02 -17.29 -6.05
CA TYR A 131 1.43 -16.91 -6.16
C TYR A 131 2.22 -18.04 -6.81
N VAL A 132 2.98 -17.71 -7.84
CA VAL A 132 3.81 -18.67 -8.59
C VAL A 132 5.24 -18.17 -8.76
N PRO A 133 6.19 -19.08 -9.02
CA PRO A 133 7.57 -18.71 -9.34
C PRO A 133 7.63 -17.79 -10.57
N CYS A 134 8.33 -16.66 -10.46
CA CYS A 134 8.50 -15.69 -11.55
C CYS A 134 9.28 -16.21 -12.77
N ASN A 135 9.95 -17.36 -12.65
CA ASN A 135 10.63 -18.00 -13.79
C ASN A 135 9.66 -18.75 -14.71
N TRP A 136 8.41 -18.95 -14.29
CA TRP A 136 7.37 -19.54 -15.14
C TRP A 136 6.80 -18.46 -16.05
N ARG A 137 6.56 -18.81 -17.33
CA ARG A 137 5.78 -17.97 -18.26
C ARG A 137 4.30 -18.30 -18.21
N VAL A 138 3.97 -19.55 -17.91
CA VAL A 138 2.61 -20.10 -17.96
C VAL A 138 2.40 -21.06 -16.79
N HIS A 139 1.21 -21.07 -16.20
CA HIS A 139 0.84 -21.98 -15.13
C HIS A 139 0.73 -23.42 -15.64
N PRO A 140 1.46 -24.40 -15.06
CA PRO A 140 1.54 -25.77 -15.60
C PRO A 140 0.21 -26.51 -15.59
N LYS A 141 -0.69 -26.18 -14.65
CA LYS A 141 -2.01 -26.83 -14.53
C LYS A 141 -3.13 -26.13 -15.31
N PHE A 142 -3.06 -24.80 -15.45
CA PHE A 142 -4.18 -23.97 -15.89
C PHE A 142 -3.91 -23.24 -17.20
N GLY A 143 -2.67 -23.25 -17.70
CA GLY A 143 -2.32 -22.57 -18.94
C GLY A 143 -2.37 -21.03 -18.86
N SER A 144 -2.62 -20.46 -17.68
CA SER A 144 -2.71 -19.02 -17.48
C SER A 144 -1.34 -18.35 -17.49
N GLU A 145 -1.28 -17.15 -18.06
CA GLU A 145 -0.04 -16.37 -18.14
C GLU A 145 0.42 -15.91 -16.75
N VAL A 146 1.72 -16.04 -16.48
CA VAL A 146 2.33 -15.60 -15.24
C VAL A 146 2.72 -14.13 -15.36
N LYS A 147 2.22 -13.29 -14.43
CA LYS A 147 2.44 -11.85 -14.43
C LYS A 147 3.07 -11.37 -13.13
N PRO A 148 3.86 -10.28 -13.16
CA PRO A 148 4.36 -9.66 -11.93
C PRO A 148 3.18 -9.12 -11.11
N VAL A 149 3.27 -9.27 -9.79
CA VAL A 149 2.19 -8.86 -8.89
C VAL A 149 1.94 -7.35 -8.96
N ASN A 150 0.66 -6.99 -9.11
CA ASN A 150 0.17 -5.62 -9.07
C ASN A 150 -0.75 -5.40 -7.86
N GLN A 151 -0.99 -4.13 -7.50
CA GLN A 151 -1.64 -3.79 -6.22
C GLN A 151 -3.08 -4.29 -6.15
N GLU A 152 -3.76 -4.30 -7.29
CA GLU A 152 -5.12 -4.82 -7.45
C GLU A 152 -5.21 -6.32 -7.18
N VAL A 153 -4.26 -7.10 -7.69
CA VAL A 153 -4.20 -8.55 -7.49
C VAL A 153 -3.87 -8.90 -6.04
N VAL A 154 -3.02 -8.12 -5.37
CA VAL A 154 -2.79 -8.32 -3.92
C VAL A 154 -4.08 -8.07 -3.15
N ALA A 155 -4.84 -7.04 -3.49
CA ALA A 155 -6.12 -6.74 -2.85
C ALA A 155 -7.18 -7.82 -3.12
N SER A 156 -7.22 -8.40 -4.33
CA SER A 156 -8.14 -9.50 -4.65
C SER A 156 -7.75 -10.80 -3.92
N MET A 157 -6.46 -11.13 -3.84
CA MET A 157 -5.98 -12.28 -3.05
C MET A 157 -6.29 -12.14 -1.56
N TRP A 158 -6.13 -10.94 -0.98
CA TRP A 158 -6.48 -10.67 0.42
C TRP A 158 -7.97 -10.85 0.69
N ARG A 159 -8.84 -10.33 -0.18
CA ARG A 159 -10.29 -10.54 -0.09
C ARG A 159 -10.66 -12.02 -0.16
N ASN A 160 -10.04 -12.76 -1.07
CA ASN A 160 -10.26 -14.19 -1.21
C ASN A 160 -9.85 -14.97 0.05
N LYS A 161 -8.66 -14.69 0.60
CA LYS A 161 -8.16 -15.35 1.82
C LYS A 161 -9.05 -15.11 3.03
N ASN A 162 -9.70 -13.96 3.12
CA ASN A 162 -10.62 -13.61 4.21
C ASN A 162 -12.04 -14.14 4.00
N GLY A 163 -12.31 -14.86 2.91
CA GLY A 163 -13.64 -15.39 2.60
C GLY A 163 -14.60 -14.36 1.98
N ASP A 164 -14.13 -13.15 1.69
CA ASP A 164 -14.91 -12.07 1.07
C ASP A 164 -14.88 -12.14 -0.47
N TRP A 165 -14.68 -13.33 -1.04
CA TRP A 165 -14.69 -13.54 -2.49
C TRP A 165 -16.10 -13.39 -3.06
N HIS A 166 -16.41 -12.19 -3.55
CA HIS A 166 -17.65 -11.90 -4.27
C HIS A 166 -17.26 -11.31 -5.62
N VAL A 167 -17.49 -12.08 -6.68
CA VAL A 167 -17.39 -11.53 -8.03
C VAL A 167 -18.62 -10.66 -8.25
N GLU A 168 -18.47 -9.34 -8.12
CA GLU A 168 -19.58 -8.42 -8.28
C GLU A 168 -19.98 -8.29 -9.76
N ARG A 169 -21.28 -8.41 -10.01
CA ARG A 169 -21.87 -8.12 -11.31
C ARG A 169 -21.82 -6.62 -11.53
N ILE A 170 -21.21 -6.19 -12.62
CA ILE A 170 -21.17 -4.79 -13.04
C ILE A 170 -22.20 -4.55 -14.15
N SER A 171 -22.74 -3.34 -14.21
CA SER A 171 -23.56 -2.86 -15.33
C SER A 171 -22.75 -1.82 -16.09
N PRO A 172 -22.15 -2.17 -17.25
CA PRO A 172 -21.32 -1.23 -17.99
C PRO A 172 -22.11 0.00 -18.43
N ASN A 173 -21.49 1.16 -18.30
CA ASN A 173 -21.96 2.44 -18.80
C ASN A 173 -20.97 3.04 -19.83
N LYS A 174 -21.25 4.23 -20.35
CA LYS A 174 -20.40 4.90 -21.36
C LYS A 174 -18.97 5.19 -20.85
N ASP A 175 -18.77 5.27 -19.54
CA ASP A 175 -17.47 5.54 -18.90
C ASP A 175 -16.71 4.26 -18.51
N THR A 176 -17.31 3.09 -18.73
CA THR A 176 -16.72 1.81 -18.34
C THR A 176 -15.56 1.46 -19.26
N ARG A 177 -14.36 1.30 -18.68
CA ARG A 177 -13.19 0.85 -19.40
C ARG A 177 -13.15 -0.67 -19.46
N PHE A 178 -13.34 -1.22 -20.65
CA PHE A 178 -13.28 -2.67 -20.87
C PHE A 178 -11.85 -3.21 -21.02
N PHE A 179 -10.91 -2.35 -21.41
CA PHE A 179 -9.51 -2.71 -21.64
C PHE A 179 -8.55 -1.70 -21.00
N SER A 180 -7.41 -2.19 -20.55
CA SER A 180 -6.22 -1.39 -20.23
C SER A 180 -5.70 -0.69 -21.49
N PRO A 181 -4.95 0.43 -21.38
CA PRO A 181 -4.17 0.98 -22.50
C PRO A 181 -3.31 -0.06 -23.24
N ASP A 182 -2.85 -1.10 -22.54
CA ASP A 182 -2.06 -2.20 -23.10
C ASP A 182 -2.92 -3.30 -23.77
N GLY A 183 -4.24 -3.12 -23.88
CA GLY A 183 -5.17 -4.07 -24.50
C GLY A 183 -5.60 -5.25 -23.62
N ILE A 184 -5.21 -5.26 -22.34
CA ILE A 184 -5.59 -6.31 -21.39
C ILE A 184 -7.06 -6.15 -20.99
N PRO A 185 -7.90 -7.21 -21.01
CA PRO A 185 -9.29 -7.12 -20.59
C PRO A 185 -9.39 -6.83 -19.08
N LEU A 186 -10.21 -5.84 -18.73
CA LEU A 186 -10.52 -5.44 -17.35
C LEU A 186 -11.90 -5.93 -16.90
N VAL A 187 -12.67 -6.52 -17.83
CA VAL A 187 -14.03 -6.98 -17.60
C VAL A 187 -14.14 -8.42 -18.09
N TRP A 188 -14.86 -9.22 -17.32
CA TRP A 188 -15.24 -10.59 -17.64
C TRP A 188 -16.75 -10.66 -17.86
N PHE A 189 -17.20 -11.66 -18.59
CA PHE A 189 -18.62 -11.83 -18.87
C PHE A 189 -19.04 -13.29 -18.88
N TYR A 190 -20.34 -13.48 -18.66
CA TYR A 190 -21.06 -14.74 -18.86
C TYR A 190 -22.24 -14.49 -19.80
N GLN A 191 -22.33 -15.28 -20.86
CA GLN A 191 -23.48 -15.25 -21.77
C GLN A 191 -24.52 -16.28 -21.32
N LYS A 192 -25.72 -15.81 -21.00
CA LYS A 192 -26.85 -16.67 -20.66
C LYS A 192 -27.44 -17.34 -21.91
N PRO A 193 -28.19 -18.45 -21.74
CA PRO A 193 -28.87 -19.13 -22.84
C PRO A 193 -29.88 -18.26 -23.60
N ASP A 194 -30.43 -17.24 -22.95
CA ASP A 194 -31.33 -16.25 -23.55
C ASP A 194 -30.62 -15.18 -24.41
N GLY A 195 -29.29 -15.26 -24.51
CA GLY A 195 -28.45 -14.31 -25.23
C GLY A 195 -28.18 -13.00 -24.46
N SER A 196 -28.61 -12.88 -23.21
CA SER A 196 -28.21 -11.78 -22.32
C SER A 196 -26.78 -11.99 -21.79
N ILE A 197 -26.09 -10.90 -21.47
CA ILE A 197 -24.70 -10.93 -20.99
C ILE A 197 -24.64 -10.29 -19.61
N ASP A 198 -24.03 -10.99 -18.66
CA ASP A 198 -23.69 -10.46 -17.35
C ASP A 198 -22.20 -10.13 -17.32
N PHE A 199 -21.86 -8.93 -16.85
CA PHE A 199 -20.47 -8.48 -16.74
C PHE A 199 -20.00 -8.54 -15.31
N PHE A 200 -18.69 -8.72 -15.16
CA PHE A 200 -18.03 -8.87 -13.87
C PHE A 200 -16.71 -8.12 -13.91
N GLY A 201 -16.38 -7.44 -12.82
CA GLY A 201 -15.14 -6.67 -12.73
C GLY A 201 -13.90 -7.51 -12.47
N GLN A 202 -14.03 -8.82 -12.28
CA GLN A 202 -12.93 -9.71 -11.89
C GLN A 202 -13.09 -11.10 -12.56
N PRO A 203 -11.98 -11.82 -12.80
CA PRO A 203 -12.02 -13.20 -13.25
C PRO A 203 -12.54 -14.11 -12.13
N GLY A 204 -13.02 -15.30 -12.51
CA GLY A 204 -13.39 -16.35 -11.57
C GLY A 204 -14.66 -17.08 -11.99
N MET A 205 -15.37 -17.63 -11.01
CA MET A 205 -16.63 -18.34 -11.22
C MET A 205 -17.84 -17.41 -11.12
N HIS A 206 -18.90 -17.73 -11.84
CA HIS A 206 -20.17 -17.01 -11.76
C HIS A 206 -20.79 -17.14 -10.34
N PRO A 207 -21.24 -16.04 -9.69
CA PRO A 207 -21.65 -16.05 -8.28
C PRO A 207 -22.82 -16.99 -7.97
N GLN A 208 -23.74 -17.12 -8.93
CA GLN A 208 -24.94 -17.96 -8.80
C GLN A 208 -24.76 -19.34 -9.46
N LEU A 209 -23.71 -19.51 -10.27
CA LEU A 209 -23.45 -20.71 -11.07
C LEU A 209 -21.98 -21.08 -10.89
N PRO A 210 -21.59 -21.62 -9.72
CA PRO A 210 -20.20 -21.78 -9.32
C PRO A 210 -19.40 -22.77 -10.18
N GLU A 211 -20.07 -23.51 -11.07
CA GLU A 211 -19.46 -24.41 -12.05
C GLU A 211 -19.04 -23.71 -13.36
N ILE A 212 -19.49 -22.46 -13.57
CA ILE A 212 -19.26 -21.72 -14.80
C ILE A 212 -18.16 -20.68 -14.59
N GLU A 213 -17.07 -20.84 -15.35
CA GLU A 213 -15.97 -19.88 -15.40
C GLU A 213 -16.34 -18.66 -16.27
N LEU A 214 -16.00 -17.47 -15.77
CA LEU A 214 -16.23 -16.22 -16.47
C LEU A 214 -15.18 -16.00 -17.56
N THR A 215 -15.63 -15.64 -18.75
CA THR A 215 -14.76 -15.42 -19.90
C THR A 215 -14.30 -13.96 -19.99
N PRO A 216 -13.03 -13.68 -20.36
CA PRO A 216 -12.57 -12.31 -20.55
C PRO A 216 -13.30 -11.65 -21.72
N VAL A 217 -13.66 -10.37 -21.58
CA VAL A 217 -14.33 -9.64 -22.66
C VAL A 217 -13.40 -9.45 -23.86
N THR A 218 -13.94 -9.61 -25.08
CA THR A 218 -13.22 -9.36 -26.33
C THR A 218 -13.77 -8.12 -27.03
N LYS A 219 -13.00 -7.56 -27.97
CA LYS A 219 -13.41 -6.34 -28.71
C LYS A 219 -14.72 -6.57 -29.46
N GLU A 220 -14.92 -7.76 -30.00
CA GLU A 220 -16.11 -8.16 -30.76
C GLU A 220 -17.35 -8.18 -29.86
N VAL A 221 -17.20 -8.63 -28.61
CA VAL A 221 -18.28 -8.64 -27.62
C VAL A 221 -18.66 -7.20 -27.28
N VAL A 222 -17.69 -6.32 -27.02
CA VAL A 222 -17.94 -4.90 -26.73
C VAL A 222 -18.66 -4.20 -27.89
N ILE A 223 -18.23 -4.43 -29.13
CA ILE A 223 -18.88 -3.85 -30.33
C ILE A 223 -20.35 -4.30 -30.41
N ARG A 224 -20.62 -5.60 -30.27
CA ARG A 224 -21.99 -6.14 -30.31
C ARG A 224 -22.90 -5.49 -29.26
N ILE A 225 -22.36 -5.16 -28.10
CA ILE A 225 -23.11 -4.53 -27.00
C ILE A 225 -23.38 -3.05 -27.31
N LEU A 226 -22.38 -2.32 -27.79
CA LEU A 226 -22.52 -0.92 -28.18
C LEU A 226 -23.53 -0.76 -29.32
N GLU A 227 -23.54 -1.69 -30.29
CA GLU A 227 -24.54 -1.72 -31.36
C GLU A 227 -25.95 -1.97 -30.82
N LYS A 228 -26.09 -2.92 -29.87
CA LYS A 228 -27.39 -3.26 -29.27
C LYS A 228 -27.94 -2.13 -28.39
N SER A 229 -27.08 -1.40 -27.66
CA SER A 229 -27.49 -0.24 -26.87
C SER A 229 -27.86 0.98 -27.73
N SER A 230 -27.25 1.10 -28.91
CA SER A 230 -27.59 2.13 -29.91
C SER A 230 -28.94 1.89 -30.60
N GLN A 231 -29.37 0.63 -30.71
CA GLN A 231 -30.66 0.26 -31.33
C GLN A 231 -31.83 0.23 -30.33
N SER A 232 -31.57 0.24 -29.02
CA SER A 232 -32.58 0.18 -27.97
C SER A 232 -33.01 1.55 -27.40
N GLU A 233 -32.67 2.67 -28.04
CA GLU A 233 -33.32 3.96 -27.76
C GLU A 233 -34.64 4.05 -28.55
N PRO A 234 -35.82 3.78 -27.95
CA PRO A 234 -37.07 4.15 -28.59
C PRO A 234 -37.16 5.67 -28.63
N THR A 235 -37.31 6.21 -29.84
CA THR A 235 -37.94 7.50 -30.09
C THR A 235 -39.28 7.54 -29.34
N SER A 236 -39.33 8.21 -28.18
CA SER A 236 -40.58 8.60 -27.54
C SER A 236 -40.77 10.11 -27.66
N THR A 237 -41.29 10.49 -28.84
CA THR A 237 -42.06 11.72 -28.98
C THR A 237 -43.37 11.55 -28.20
N ASN A 238 -43.52 12.21 -27.05
CA ASN A 238 -44.67 13.06 -26.75
C ASN A 238 -44.63 13.73 -25.35
N SER A 239 -44.56 15.07 -25.41
CA SER A 239 -45.26 16.07 -24.59
C SER A 239 -45.14 16.08 -23.06
N VAL A 240 -44.22 16.91 -22.54
CA VAL A 240 -44.57 17.97 -21.57
C VAL A 240 -43.72 19.21 -21.89
N SER A 241 -44.38 20.29 -22.32
CA SER A 241 -43.80 21.63 -22.40
C SER A 241 -43.27 22.07 -21.04
N ARG A 242 -41.97 22.37 -20.95
CA ARG A 242 -41.43 23.51 -20.20
C ARG A 242 -40.21 24.05 -20.93
N THR A 243 -40.38 25.25 -21.48
CA THR A 243 -39.35 26.11 -22.02
C THR A 243 -38.28 26.36 -20.96
N VAL A 244 -37.06 25.84 -21.17
CA VAL A 244 -35.82 26.41 -20.62
C VAL A 244 -34.75 26.21 -21.69
N GLU A 245 -34.29 27.31 -22.29
CA GLU A 245 -33.11 27.35 -23.18
C GLU A 245 -31.87 26.75 -22.51
N PRO A 246 -31.02 26.08 -23.31
CA PRO A 246 -29.59 26.33 -23.14
C PRO A 246 -28.86 26.51 -24.48
N ASN A 247 -28.33 27.72 -24.64
CA ASN A 247 -27.01 28.08 -25.18
C ASN A 247 -26.40 27.16 -26.26
N ILE A 248 -26.56 27.59 -27.52
CA ILE A 248 -25.86 27.08 -28.69
C ILE A 248 -24.40 27.53 -28.61
N GLY A 249 -23.51 26.62 -28.23
CA GLY A 249 -22.07 26.91 -28.25
C GLY A 249 -21.21 25.74 -27.80
N SER A 250 -21.22 24.62 -28.51
CA SER A 250 -20.13 23.62 -28.41
C SER A 250 -20.16 22.50 -29.48
N LEU A 251 -20.93 22.63 -30.57
CA LEU A 251 -20.99 21.59 -31.63
C LEU A 251 -20.06 21.88 -32.82
N LYS A 252 -19.15 22.85 -32.71
CA LYS A 252 -18.19 23.19 -33.77
C LYS A 252 -16.77 22.66 -33.53
N GLU A 253 -16.45 22.15 -32.34
CA GLU A 253 -15.10 21.70 -31.99
C GLU A 253 -14.87 20.18 -32.06
N LEU A 254 -15.89 19.37 -32.34
CA LEU A 254 -15.73 17.91 -32.49
C LEU A 254 -15.51 17.43 -33.93
N GLY A 255 -15.39 18.36 -34.88
CA GLY A 255 -15.11 18.05 -36.29
C GLY A 255 -13.62 18.03 -36.68
N GLU A 256 -12.71 18.37 -35.76
CA GLU A 256 -11.30 18.65 -36.09
C GLU A 256 -10.28 17.72 -35.39
N LEU A 257 -10.73 16.59 -34.80
CA LEU A 257 -9.86 15.59 -34.17
C LEU A 257 -9.97 14.19 -34.81
N LEU A 258 -10.46 14.11 -36.05
CA LEU A 258 -10.46 12.88 -36.86
C LEU A 258 -9.88 13.10 -38.27
N GLU A 259 -8.78 13.86 -38.35
CA GLU A 259 -7.76 13.70 -39.40
C GLU A 259 -6.41 13.34 -38.77
#